data_AF-A0A0L8G654-F1
#
_entry.id   AF-A0A0L8G654-F1
#
_cell.length_a   1.000
_cell.length_b   1.000
_cell.length_c   1.000
_cell.angle_alpha   90.00
_cell.angle_beta   90.00
_cell.angle_gamma   90.00
#
_symmetry.space_group_name_H-M   'P 1'
#
loop_
_entity.id
_entity.type
_entity.pdbx_description
1 polymer ?
#
loop_
_entity_poly.entity_id
_entity_poly.type
_entity_poly.pdbx_seq_one_letter_code
_entity_poly.pdbx_strand_id
1 'polypeptide(L)'
;QIELTNDVQFLLPIMVAIMVAKWIGDFFTHPHYHSLLELKCIPFLPPEPQVVIDKKLINLDLFKVSDVMSHPVIVVKERESVDVLARLLRETQHGGFPIVRTKGNVDSSFCGIITRQELNVLMLQEELFESPDAQNELYDVTLIEYTELRPDRAGQPAGLDEKLKAYVSNRQYTQLFVDL
;
A
#
# COMPACT_ATOMS: atom_id res chain seq x y z
N GLN A 1 5.71 -36.61 5.57
CA GLN A 1 5.95 -38.07 5.53
C GLN A 1 6.11 -38.72 6.90
N ILE A 2 6.49 -37.99 7.95
CA ILE A 2 6.57 -38.54 9.33
C ILE A 2 5.17 -38.80 9.93
N GLU A 3 4.17 -37.97 9.60
CA GLU A 3 2.75 -38.22 9.95
C GLU A 3 2.19 -39.51 9.36
N LEU A 4 2.76 -40.02 8.27
CA LEU A 4 2.19 -41.16 7.54
C LEU A 4 2.60 -42.52 8.13
N THR A 5 3.69 -42.58 8.91
CA THR A 5 4.29 -43.86 9.34
C THR A 5 4.14 -44.12 10.84
N ASN A 6 3.79 -43.11 11.65
CA ASN A 6 3.60 -43.22 13.11
C ASN A 6 4.73 -43.94 13.85
N ASP A 7 5.96 -43.86 13.34
CA ASP A 7 7.15 -44.46 13.95
C ASP A 7 8.21 -43.38 14.17
N VAL A 8 8.36 -43.01 15.44
CA VAL A 8 9.27 -41.96 15.90
C VAL A 8 10.74 -42.39 15.91
N GLN A 9 11.04 -43.69 15.78
CA GLN A 9 12.41 -44.20 15.85
C GLN A 9 13.23 -43.82 14.61
N PHE A 10 12.57 -43.69 13.45
CA PHE A 10 13.22 -43.28 12.21
C PHE A 10 13.31 -41.77 12.02
N LEU A 11 12.77 -40.98 12.95
CA LEU A 11 12.78 -39.51 12.87
C LEU A 11 14.20 -38.94 12.84
N LEU A 12 15.04 -39.39 13.77
CA LEU A 12 16.41 -38.89 13.94
C LEU A 12 17.27 -39.14 12.69
N PRO A 13 17.39 -40.38 12.16
CA PRO A 13 18.20 -40.61 10.96
C PRO A 13 17.66 -39.89 9.72
N ILE A 14 16.34 -39.76 9.58
CA ILE A 14 15.72 -39.00 8.48
C ILE A 14 16.06 -37.51 8.58
N MET A 15 15.96 -36.91 9.77
CA MET A 15 16.33 -35.50 9.98
C MET A 15 17.80 -35.24 9.65
N VAL A 16 18.71 -36.12 10.08
CA VAL A 16 20.14 -36.00 9.79
C VAL A 16 20.39 -36.12 8.28
N ALA A 17 19.76 -37.09 7.61
CA ALA A 17 19.86 -37.24 6.16
C ALA A 17 19.36 -36.00 5.42
N ILE A 18 18.22 -35.44 5.83
CA ILE A 18 17.68 -34.19 5.27
C ILE A 18 18.60 -33.00 5.53
N MET A 19 19.19 -32.89 6.73
CA MET A 19 20.14 -31.81 7.05
C MET A 19 21.40 -31.86 6.19
N VAL A 20 22.00 -33.05 6.04
CA VAL A 20 23.20 -33.23 5.20
C VAL A 20 22.85 -32.94 3.72
N ALA A 21 21.72 -33.45 3.25
CA ALA A 21 21.25 -33.15 1.89
C ALA A 21 21.00 -31.65 1.68
N LYS A 22 20.40 -30.96 2.67
CA LYS A 22 20.19 -29.51 2.63
C LYS A 22 21.51 -28.76 2.59
N TRP A 23 22.48 -29.10 3.44
CA TRP A 23 23.79 -28.43 3.46
C TRP A 23 24.53 -28.56 2.13
N ILE A 24 24.54 -29.76 1.55
CA ILE A 24 25.17 -29.99 0.25
C ILE A 24 24.37 -29.24 -0.85
N GLY A 25 23.04 -29.27 -0.79
CA GLY A 25 22.18 -28.53 -1.73
C GLY A 25 22.43 -27.02 -1.70
N ASP A 26 22.49 -26.45 -0.51
CA ASP A 26 22.74 -25.02 -0.26
C ASP A 26 24.15 -24.61 -0.72
N PHE A 27 25.13 -25.54 -0.71
CA PHE A 27 26.49 -25.27 -1.22
C PHE A 27 26.56 -25.21 -2.75
N PHE A 28 25.81 -26.06 -3.45
CA PHE A 28 25.88 -26.16 -4.91
C PHE A 28 24.97 -25.18 -5.65
N THR A 29 23.83 -24.81 -5.08
CA THR A 29 22.80 -24.05 -5.80
C THR A 29 22.22 -22.94 -4.94
N HIS A 30 22.09 -21.74 -5.53
CA HIS A 30 21.18 -20.73 -4.97
C HIS A 30 19.78 -21.35 -4.85
N PRO A 31 19.08 -21.22 -3.70
CA PRO A 31 17.86 -21.98 -3.49
C PRO A 31 16.88 -21.76 -4.64
N HIS A 32 16.41 -22.84 -5.27
CA HIS A 32 15.65 -22.81 -6.53
C HIS A 32 14.47 -21.81 -6.51
N TYR A 33 13.84 -21.62 -5.35
CA TYR A 33 12.74 -20.69 -5.16
C TYR A 33 13.15 -19.22 -5.29
N HIS A 34 14.32 -18.82 -4.79
CA HIS A 34 14.80 -17.45 -4.91
C HIS A 34 15.11 -17.10 -6.37
N SER A 35 15.73 -18.03 -7.12
CA SER A 35 16.01 -17.84 -8.55
C SER A 35 14.72 -17.67 -9.37
N LEU A 36 13.65 -18.39 -9.02
CA LEU A 36 12.36 -18.23 -9.70
C LEU A 36 11.67 -16.90 -9.36
N LEU A 37 11.83 -16.41 -8.14
CA LEU A 37 11.30 -15.09 -7.73
C LEU A 37 12.00 -13.95 -8.47
N GLU A 38 13.33 -14.04 -8.61
CA GLU A 38 14.13 -13.09 -9.39
C GLU A 38 13.72 -13.09 -10.87
N LEU A 39 13.53 -14.28 -11.47
CA LEU A 39 13.05 -14.40 -12.86
C LEU A 39 11.65 -13.83 -13.07
N LYS A 40 10.79 -13.88 -12.05
CA LYS A 40 9.44 -13.28 -12.10
C LYS A 40 9.43 -11.80 -11.71
N CYS A 41 10.58 -11.20 -11.39
CA CYS A 41 10.71 -9.83 -10.91
C CYS A 41 9.77 -9.51 -9.73
N ILE A 42 9.55 -10.49 -8.85
CA ILE A 42 8.68 -10.31 -7.67
C ILE A 42 9.53 -9.74 -6.53
N PRO A 43 9.18 -8.59 -5.95
CA PRO A 43 9.90 -8.05 -4.80
C PRO A 43 9.67 -8.96 -3.59
N PHE A 44 10.69 -9.74 -3.22
CA PHE A 44 10.67 -10.62 -2.06
C PHE A 44 11.54 -10.02 -0.95
N LEU A 45 10.98 -9.87 0.25
CA LEU A 45 11.71 -9.41 1.42
C LEU A 45 12.17 -10.63 2.25
N PRO A 46 13.47 -10.95 2.29
CA PRO A 46 13.98 -12.03 3.12
C PRO A 46 13.85 -11.71 4.62
N PRO A 47 13.80 -12.73 5.49
CA PRO A 47 13.68 -12.55 6.94
C PRO A 47 14.89 -11.83 7.55
N GLU A 48 16.07 -12.01 6.95
CA GLU A 48 17.27 -11.25 7.27
C GLU A 48 17.64 -10.37 6.07
N PRO A 49 17.54 -9.04 6.18
CA PRO A 49 17.76 -8.14 5.06
C PRO A 49 19.26 -8.05 4.74
N GLN A 50 19.71 -8.81 3.75
CA GLN A 50 21.04 -8.69 3.17
C GLN A 50 20.95 -7.82 1.91
N VAL A 51 21.17 -6.51 2.07
CA VAL A 51 21.15 -5.59 0.93
C VAL A 51 22.56 -5.46 0.35
N VAL A 52 22.69 -5.75 -0.94
CA VAL A 52 23.94 -5.57 -1.68
C VAL A 52 23.80 -4.34 -2.55
N ILE A 53 24.46 -3.24 -2.18
CA ILE A 53 24.58 -2.03 -3.01
C ILE A 53 26.02 -1.99 -3.52
N ASP A 54 26.20 -1.80 -4.83
CA ASP A 54 27.52 -1.71 -5.48
C ASP A 54 28.49 -2.87 -5.14
N LYS A 55 27.98 -4.10 -5.15
CA LYS A 55 28.73 -5.35 -4.85
C LYS A 55 29.29 -5.42 -3.43
N LYS A 56 28.85 -4.54 -2.51
CA LYS A 56 29.21 -4.58 -1.10
C LYS A 56 28.01 -5.02 -0.27
N LEU A 57 28.21 -6.01 0.59
CA LEU A 57 27.22 -6.40 1.59
C LEU A 57 27.13 -5.26 2.61
N ILE A 58 25.94 -4.71 2.78
CA ILE A 58 25.70 -3.60 3.69
C ILE A 58 24.83 -4.09 4.85
N ASN A 59 25.29 -3.78 6.07
CA ASN A 59 24.47 -3.99 7.27
C ASN A 59 23.41 -2.89 7.34
N LEU A 60 22.15 -3.28 7.20
CA LEU A 60 21.02 -2.37 7.22
C LEU A 60 20.81 -1.70 8.60
N ASP A 61 21.34 -2.31 9.67
CA ASP A 61 21.34 -1.76 11.04
C ASP A 61 22.05 -0.40 11.17
N LEU A 62 22.93 -0.07 10.22
CA LEU A 62 23.65 1.20 10.20
C LEU A 62 22.91 2.31 9.42
N PHE A 63 21.81 1.97 8.73
CA PHE A 63 21.05 2.89 7.89
C PHE A 63 19.86 3.47 8.64
N LYS A 64 19.57 4.75 8.40
CA LYS A 64 18.37 5.38 8.94
C LYS A 64 17.23 5.21 7.95
N VAL A 65 16.00 5.20 8.46
CA VAL A 65 14.79 5.18 7.63
C VAL A 65 14.76 6.35 6.66
N SER A 66 15.32 7.50 7.06
CA SER A 66 15.47 8.68 6.19
C SER A 66 16.23 8.42 4.90
N ASP A 67 17.16 7.47 4.91
CA ASP A 67 18.05 7.19 3.77
C ASP A 67 17.38 6.26 2.75
N VAL A 68 16.36 5.51 3.19
CA VAL A 68 15.62 4.53 2.37
C VAL A 68 14.26 5.06 1.93
N MET A 69 13.65 5.98 2.69
CA MET A 69 12.31 6.48 2.39
C MET A 69 12.29 7.35 1.13
N SER A 70 11.21 7.23 0.35
CA SER A 70 11.01 8.01 -0.87
C SER A 70 10.64 9.45 -0.57
N HIS A 71 11.27 10.40 -1.28
CA HIS A 71 10.99 11.83 -1.19
C HIS A 71 10.82 12.42 -2.59
N PRO A 72 9.91 13.39 -2.80
CA PRO A 72 8.95 13.95 -1.85
C PRO A 72 7.73 13.03 -1.63
N VAL A 73 7.12 13.08 -0.45
CA VAL A 73 5.88 12.34 -0.13
C VAL A 73 4.68 13.12 -0.64
N ILE A 74 3.79 12.44 -1.37
CA ILE A 74 2.52 13.00 -1.84
C ILE A 74 1.49 12.81 -0.73
N VAL A 75 1.04 13.91 -0.13
CA VAL A 75 0.10 13.92 1.01
C VAL A 75 -1.27 14.44 0.57
N VAL A 76 -2.31 14.00 1.26
CA VAL A 76 -3.70 14.43 1.07
C VAL A 76 -4.15 15.11 2.38
N LYS A 77 -4.85 16.23 2.32
CA LYS A 77 -5.42 16.86 3.54
C LYS A 77 -6.73 16.18 3.94
N GLU A 78 -7.13 16.38 5.20
CA GLU A 78 -8.45 15.97 5.71
C GLU A 78 -9.58 16.50 4.82
N ARG A 79 -9.53 17.78 4.43
CA ARG A 79 -10.45 18.38 3.47
C ARG A 79 -9.71 18.73 2.17
N GLU A 80 -9.90 17.93 1.13
CA GLU A 80 -9.28 18.14 -0.19
C GLU A 80 -10.30 18.41 -1.29
N SER A 81 -9.86 19.16 -2.31
CA SER A 81 -10.70 19.44 -3.48
C SER A 81 -10.78 18.21 -4.39
N VAL A 82 -11.98 17.94 -4.91
CA VAL A 82 -12.23 16.83 -5.84
C VAL A 82 -11.35 16.93 -7.09
N ASP A 83 -11.10 18.15 -7.60
CA ASP A 83 -10.20 18.36 -8.76
C ASP A 83 -8.75 17.96 -8.44
N VAL A 84 -8.24 18.34 -7.26
CA VAL A 84 -6.87 18.00 -6.83
C VAL A 84 -6.73 16.49 -6.67
N LEU A 85 -7.73 15.85 -6.05
CA LEU A 85 -7.75 14.41 -5.84
C LEU A 85 -7.84 13.64 -7.16
N ALA A 86 -8.68 14.09 -8.10
CA ALA A 86 -8.81 13.49 -9.42
C ALA A 86 -7.52 13.61 -10.24
N ARG A 87 -6.80 14.74 -10.15
CA ARG A 87 -5.48 14.91 -10.76
C ARG A 87 -4.45 14.00 -10.13
N LEU A 88 -4.41 13.93 -8.80
CA LEU A 88 -3.47 13.10 -8.05
C LEU A 88 -3.65 11.61 -8.37
N LEU A 89 -4.89 11.12 -8.47
CA LEU A 89 -5.19 9.76 -8.90
C LEU A 89 -4.76 9.50 -10.35
N ARG A 90 -4.84 10.50 -11.24
CA ARG A 90 -4.45 10.34 -12.66
C ARG A 90 -2.93 10.43 -12.88
N GLU A 91 -2.25 11.29 -12.14
CA GLU A 91 -0.82 11.59 -12.31
C GLU A 91 0.07 10.57 -11.60
N THR A 92 -0.41 9.99 -10.49
CA THR A 92 0.37 9.07 -9.67
C THR A 92 -0.12 7.63 -9.82
N GLN A 93 0.76 6.65 -9.57
CA GLN A 93 0.40 5.22 -9.50
C GLN A 93 0.52 4.65 -8.08
N HIS A 94 0.54 5.52 -7.06
CA HIS A 94 0.63 5.08 -5.67
C HIS A 94 -0.62 4.33 -5.23
N GLY A 95 -0.43 3.29 -4.42
CA GLY A 95 -1.51 2.44 -3.89
C GLY A 95 -2.22 3.03 -2.66
N GLY A 96 -1.66 4.05 -2.03
CA GLY A 96 -2.25 4.75 -0.90
C GLY A 96 -1.51 6.05 -0.58
N PHE A 97 -2.20 6.92 0.15
CA PHE A 97 -1.79 8.28 0.43
C PHE A 97 -1.99 8.58 1.92
N PRO A 98 -1.00 9.21 2.59
CA PRO A 98 -1.16 9.66 3.96
C PRO A 98 -2.06 10.90 4.05
N ILE A 99 -2.98 10.90 5.02
CA ILE A 99 -3.86 12.01 5.36
C ILE A 99 -3.21 12.87 6.43
N VAL A 100 -3.17 14.18 6.18
CA VAL A 100 -2.56 15.17 7.07
C VAL A 100 -3.58 16.24 7.45
N ARG A 101 -3.82 16.42 8.75
CA ARG A 101 -4.62 17.52 9.29
C ARG A 101 -3.74 18.72 9.58
N THR A 102 -4.09 19.84 8.98
CA THR A 102 -3.41 21.12 9.23
C THR A 102 -4.15 21.88 10.33
N LYS A 103 -3.63 21.86 11.56
CA LYS A 103 -4.17 22.67 12.66
C LYS A 103 -3.40 23.99 12.73
N GLY A 104 -3.90 25.01 12.05
CA GLY A 104 -3.24 26.32 11.97
C GLY A 104 -2.09 26.37 10.97
N ASN A 105 -1.25 27.41 11.03
CA ASN A 105 -0.24 27.70 9.99
C ASN A 105 1.08 26.92 10.15
N VAL A 106 1.25 26.10 11.20
CA VAL A 106 2.56 25.52 11.56
C VAL A 106 2.52 24.02 11.89
N ASP A 107 1.42 23.52 12.46
CA ASP A 107 1.36 22.11 12.89
C ASP A 107 0.50 21.26 11.94
N SER A 108 1.19 20.47 11.11
CA SER A 108 0.59 19.43 10.27
C SER A 108 0.72 18.08 10.97
N SER A 109 -0.39 17.52 11.44
CA SER A 109 -0.42 16.22 12.12
C SER A 109 -0.89 15.12 11.17
N PHE A 110 -0.20 13.99 11.18
CA PHE A 110 -0.64 12.79 10.48
C PHE A 110 -1.90 12.21 11.15
N CYS A 111 -2.94 11.95 10.36
CA CYS A 111 -4.21 11.43 10.86
C CYS A 111 -4.44 9.97 10.47
N GLY A 112 -4.00 9.54 9.30
CA GLY A 112 -4.25 8.19 8.80
C GLY A 112 -3.72 7.96 7.40
N ILE A 113 -4.06 6.81 6.83
CA ILE A 113 -3.79 6.48 5.43
C ILE A 113 -5.10 6.18 4.72
N ILE A 114 -5.18 6.54 3.45
CA ILE A 114 -6.27 6.14 2.58
C ILE A 114 -5.71 5.47 1.33
N THR A 115 -6.29 4.33 0.95
CA THR A 115 -5.86 3.60 -0.23
C THR A 115 -6.44 4.23 -1.49
N ARG A 116 -5.77 3.98 -2.62
CA ARG A 116 -6.25 4.41 -3.93
C ARG A 116 -7.63 3.80 -4.25
N GLN A 117 -7.87 2.57 -3.80
CA GLN A 117 -9.15 1.89 -4.05
C GLN A 117 -10.29 2.56 -3.30
N GLU A 118 -10.08 2.89 -2.03
CA GLU A 118 -11.05 3.63 -1.22
C GLU A 118 -11.34 5.01 -1.84
N LEU A 119 -10.29 5.75 -2.25
CA LEU A 119 -10.46 7.02 -2.96
C LEU A 119 -11.25 6.86 -4.26
N ASN A 120 -11.01 5.80 -5.04
CA ASN A 120 -11.76 5.57 -6.27
C ASN A 120 -13.25 5.33 -6.01
N VAL A 121 -13.60 4.63 -4.92
CA VAL A 121 -15.00 4.41 -4.52
C VAL A 121 -15.62 5.73 -4.08
N LEU A 122 -14.93 6.53 -3.28
CA LEU A 122 -15.38 7.86 -2.85
C LEU A 122 -15.61 8.79 -4.05
N MET A 123 -14.73 8.75 -5.06
CA MET A 123 -14.90 9.54 -6.29
C MET A 123 -16.09 9.08 -7.17
N LEU A 124 -16.62 7.88 -6.97
CA LEU A 124 -17.82 7.43 -7.69
C LEU A 124 -19.11 7.95 -7.05
N GLN A 125 -19.08 8.22 -5.75
CA GLN A 125 -20.21 8.64 -4.93
C GLN A 125 -20.25 10.18 -4.85
N GLU A 126 -20.97 10.81 -5.78
CA GLU A 126 -21.11 12.28 -5.84
C GLU A 126 -21.92 12.86 -4.67
N GLU A 127 -22.56 12.01 -3.86
CA GLU A 127 -23.36 12.38 -2.69
C GLU A 127 -22.51 12.81 -1.48
N LEU A 128 -21.21 12.49 -1.49
CA LEU A 128 -20.28 12.80 -0.41
C LEU A 128 -19.53 14.13 -0.64
N PHE A 129 -19.83 14.81 -1.73
CA PHE A 129 -19.16 16.05 -2.10
C PHE A 129 -19.76 17.22 -1.32
N GLU A 130 -19.00 17.74 -0.36
CA GLU A 130 -19.43 18.85 0.47
C GLU A 130 -19.09 20.20 -0.18
N SER A 131 -20.04 21.12 -0.09
CA SER A 131 -19.84 22.52 -0.48
C SER A 131 -19.02 23.29 0.59
N PRO A 132 -18.40 24.44 0.26
CA PRO A 132 -17.45 25.13 1.14
C PRO A 132 -18.04 25.59 2.49
N ASP A 133 -19.37 25.64 2.63
CA ASP A 133 -20.06 26.30 3.74
C ASP A 133 -20.38 25.39 4.95
N ALA A 134 -20.10 24.08 4.88
CA ALA A 134 -20.16 23.19 6.05
C ALA A 134 -18.92 23.42 6.93
N GLN A 135 -18.95 24.46 7.78
CA GLN A 135 -17.92 24.70 8.80
C GLN A 135 -18.44 24.56 10.23
N ASN A 136 -19.71 24.22 10.42
CA ASN A 136 -20.27 24.18 11.77
C ASN A 136 -21.59 23.41 11.81
N GLU A 137 -21.53 22.08 11.86
CA GLU A 137 -22.58 21.29 12.50
C GLU A 137 -22.02 19.92 12.89
N LEU A 138 -22.43 19.49 14.07
CA LEU A 138 -22.15 18.21 14.73
C LEU A 138 -21.92 17.08 13.72
N TYR A 139 -20.78 16.37 13.80
CA TYR A 139 -20.41 15.23 12.95
C TYR A 139 -21.54 14.19 12.87
N ASP A 140 -22.44 14.34 11.90
CA ASP A 140 -23.12 13.20 11.30
C ASP A 140 -22.21 12.79 10.14
N VAL A 141 -21.12 12.09 10.48
CA VAL A 141 -20.32 11.40 9.48
C VAL A 141 -21.34 10.51 8.77
N THR A 142 -21.60 10.76 7.49
CA THR A 142 -22.26 9.77 6.64
C THR A 142 -21.30 8.59 6.59
N LEU A 143 -21.40 7.74 7.61
CA LEU A 143 -20.59 6.55 7.79
C LEU A 143 -20.99 5.63 6.66
N ILE A 144 -20.24 5.69 5.56
CA ILE A 144 -20.20 4.59 4.62
C ILE A 144 -19.78 3.40 5.47
N GLU A 145 -20.67 2.41 5.58
CA GLU A 145 -20.39 1.22 6.34
C GLU A 145 -19.09 0.63 5.77
N TYR A 146 -18.08 0.36 6.61
CA TYR A 146 -16.75 -0.11 6.17
C TYR A 146 -16.81 -1.34 5.23
N THR A 147 -17.93 -2.05 5.26
CA THR A 147 -18.30 -3.16 4.38
C THR A 147 -18.53 -2.75 2.92
N GLU A 148 -19.07 -1.55 2.63
CA GLU A 148 -19.26 -1.03 1.27
C GLU A 148 -17.97 -0.48 0.64
N LEU A 149 -16.99 -0.10 1.48
CA LEU A 149 -15.65 0.30 1.07
C LEU A 149 -14.72 -0.89 0.75
N ARG A 150 -15.12 -2.13 1.09
CA ARG A 150 -14.31 -3.30 0.79
C ARG A 150 -14.19 -3.49 -0.72
N PRO A 151 -12.97 -3.44 -1.29
CA PRO A 151 -12.74 -3.73 -2.69
C PRO A 151 -12.63 -5.25 -2.88
N ASP A 152 -13.61 -6.02 -2.39
CA ASP A 152 -13.70 -7.44 -2.72
C ASP A 152 -14.28 -7.53 -4.14
N ARG A 153 -13.39 -7.61 -5.13
CA ARG A 153 -13.69 -7.87 -6.56
C ARG A 153 -14.08 -6.68 -7.45
N ALA A 154 -13.99 -5.44 -7.01
CA ALA A 154 -14.00 -4.33 -7.95
C ALA A 154 -12.65 -4.25 -8.67
N GLY A 155 -12.52 -4.92 -9.83
CA GLY A 155 -11.63 -4.41 -10.88
C GLY A 155 -11.94 -2.93 -11.14
N GLN A 156 -10.99 -2.18 -11.73
CA GLN A 156 -11.16 -0.76 -12.05
C GLN A 156 -12.62 -0.46 -12.42
N PRO A 157 -13.36 0.34 -11.64
CA PRO A 157 -14.76 0.55 -11.90
C PRO A 157 -14.88 1.13 -13.31
N ALA A 158 -15.58 0.43 -14.18
CA ALA A 158 -15.70 0.78 -15.58
C ALA A 158 -16.26 2.21 -15.69
N GLY A 159 -15.50 3.12 -16.34
CA GLY A 159 -15.87 4.53 -16.48
C GLY A 159 -15.28 5.48 -15.43
N LEU A 160 -14.48 5.01 -14.47
CA LEU A 160 -13.80 5.87 -13.50
C LEU A 160 -12.87 6.87 -14.18
N ASP A 161 -12.07 6.44 -15.15
CA ASP A 161 -11.14 7.33 -15.86
C ASP A 161 -11.87 8.44 -16.65
N GLU A 162 -13.07 8.16 -17.14
CA GLU A 162 -13.92 9.16 -17.80
C GLU A 162 -14.52 10.14 -16.80
N LYS A 163 -14.99 9.65 -15.64
CA LYS A 163 -15.47 10.50 -14.54
C LYS A 163 -14.35 11.38 -13.97
N LEU A 164 -13.16 10.84 -13.75
CA LEU A 164 -12.00 11.61 -13.30
C LEU A 164 -11.62 12.70 -14.30
N LYS A 165 -11.70 12.43 -15.62
CA LYS A 165 -11.53 13.47 -16.65
C LYS A 165 -12.64 14.53 -16.60
N ALA A 166 -13.88 14.12 -16.34
CA ALA A 166 -15.00 15.04 -16.20
C ALA A 166 -14.81 15.97 -14.99
N TYR A 167 -14.36 15.45 -13.84
CA TYR A 167 -14.09 16.24 -12.64
C TYR A 167 -12.97 17.25 -12.82
N VAL A 168 -11.92 16.91 -13.59
CA VAL A 168 -10.84 17.86 -13.93
C VAL A 168 -11.27 18.92 -14.95
N SER A 169 -12.23 18.60 -15.82
CA SER A 169 -12.69 19.52 -16.88
C SER A 169 -13.75 20.51 -16.40
N ASN A 170 -14.54 20.13 -15.40
CA ASN A 170 -15.66 20.91 -14.89
C ASN A 170 -15.27 21.76 -13.68
N ARG A 171 -15.34 23.09 -13.85
CA ARG A 171 -14.98 24.08 -12.81
C ARG A 171 -15.86 24.04 -11.55
N GLN A 172 -17.01 23.37 -11.61
CA GLN A 172 -17.92 23.16 -10.48
C GLN A 172 -17.30 22.26 -9.39
N TYR A 173 -16.51 21.24 -9.78
CA TYR A 173 -15.88 20.32 -8.83
C TYR A 173 -14.62 20.90 -8.18
N THR A 174 -14.10 22.03 -8.67
CA THR A 174 -13.04 22.79 -8.00
C THR A 174 -13.51 23.38 -6.67
N GLN A 175 -14.82 23.63 -6.52
CA GLN A 175 -15.42 24.20 -5.31
C GLN A 175 -16.00 23.13 -4.37
N LEU A 176 -15.98 21.87 -4.77
CA LEU A 176 -16.44 20.73 -3.98
C LEU A 176 -15.25 20.10 -3.25
N PHE A 177 -15.48 19.76 -1.99
CA PHE A 177 -14.50 19.15 -1.10
C PHE A 177 -14.98 17.79 -0.64
N VAL A 178 -14.03 16.91 -0.36
CA VAL A 178 -14.28 15.63 0.31
C VAL A 178 -13.57 15.67 1.65
N ASP A 179 -14.31 15.30 2.71
CA ASP A 179 -13.77 15.09 4.05
C ASP A 179 -13.34 13.61 4.18
N LEU A 180 -12.08 13.38 4.57
CA LEU A 180 -11.38 12.09 4.54
C LEU A 180 -10.96 11.59 5.92
#